data_AF-M3YWP8-F1
#
_entry.id   AF-M3YWP8-F1
#
_cell.length_a   1.000
_cell.length_b   1.000
_cell.length_c   1.000
_cell.angle_alpha   90.00
_cell.angle_beta   90.00
_cell.angle_gamma   90.00
#
_symmetry.space_group_name_H-M   'P 1'
#
loop_
_entity.id
_entity.type
_entity.pdbx_description
1 polymer ?
#
loop_
_entity_poly.entity_id
_entity_poly.type
_entity_poly.pdbx_seq_one_letter_code
_entity_poly.pdbx_strand_id
1 'polypeptide(L)'
;GLIKGTVKDVLCDPAGAPLAKVVFQDPYQFKKQMVVFIIMEGIHTDHFMYCNKKAQLNIGNVLLVGIMPWGTIVCCLEEKLVDWGKLPQGLGNYVTVMSHPRDQQTQVKLPSRSKKVIYLGKNCSALSAVQG
;
A
#
# COMPACT_ATOMS: atom_id res chain seq x y z
N GLY A 1 3.97 16.64 -4.33
CA GLY A 1 5.14 16.12 -5.06
C GLY A 1 5.22 14.62 -4.86
N LEU A 2 6.10 13.92 -5.59
CA LEU A 2 6.42 12.51 -5.32
C LEU A 2 7.13 12.43 -3.97
N ILE A 3 6.57 11.71 -3.01
CA ILE A 3 7.19 11.51 -1.70
C ILE A 3 8.03 10.24 -1.81
N LYS A 4 9.34 10.38 -1.54
CA LYS A 4 10.29 9.26 -1.52
C LYS A 4 10.62 8.92 -0.07
N GLY A 5 10.39 7.66 0.29
CA GLY A 5 10.80 7.06 1.56
C GLY A 5 11.94 6.07 1.36
N THR A 6 12.82 5.96 2.35
CA THR A 6 13.86 4.92 2.38
C THR A 6 13.59 4.00 3.56
N VAL A 7 13.51 2.70 3.31
CA VAL A 7 13.41 1.70 4.37
C VAL A 7 14.73 1.68 5.14
N LYS A 8 14.69 1.88 6.45
CA LYS A 8 15.88 1.87 7.30
C LYS A 8 16.02 0.63 8.15
N ASP A 9 14.91 -0.01 8.45
CA ASP A 9 14.92 -1.19 9.30
C ASP A 9 13.67 -2.02 9.03
N VAL A 10 13.80 -3.33 9.16
CA VAL A 10 12.69 -4.29 9.03
C VAL A 10 12.59 -5.04 10.35
N LEU A 11 11.42 -4.91 10.97
CA LEU A 11 11.09 -5.43 12.28
C LEU A 11 10.01 -6.50 12.16
N CYS A 12 9.90 -7.35 13.18
CA CYS A 12 8.77 -8.26 13.35
C CYS A 12 7.90 -7.74 14.50
N ASP A 13 6.62 -7.49 14.23
CA ASP A 13 5.64 -7.25 15.28
C ASP A 13 5.44 -8.52 16.12
N PRO A 14 5.17 -8.46 17.43
CA PRO A 14 4.75 -9.63 18.22
C PRO A 14 3.59 -10.46 17.62
N ALA A 15 2.72 -9.86 16.79
CA ALA A 15 1.69 -10.59 16.06
C ALA A 15 2.22 -11.36 14.83
N GLY A 16 3.52 -11.29 14.56
CA GLY A 16 4.23 -11.96 13.47
C GLY A 16 4.39 -11.13 12.20
N ALA A 17 3.63 -10.04 12.03
CA ALA A 17 3.65 -9.24 10.80
C ALA A 17 4.99 -8.50 10.60
N PRO A 18 5.58 -8.52 9.39
CA PRO A 18 6.78 -7.75 9.10
C PRO A 18 6.41 -6.26 8.97
N LEU A 19 7.15 -5.44 9.69
CA LEU A 19 7.03 -3.99 9.73
C LEU A 19 8.31 -3.37 9.16
N ALA A 20 8.20 -2.31 8.38
CA ALA A 20 9.34 -1.51 7.96
C ALA A 20 9.29 -0.12 8.57
N LYS A 21 10.42 0.31 9.12
CA LYS A 21 10.65 1.70 9.49
C LYS A 21 11.11 2.44 8.23
N VAL A 22 10.24 3.29 7.70
CA VAL A 22 10.50 4.09 6.51
C VAL A 22 10.75 5.52 6.92
N VAL A 23 11.85 6.08 6.44
CA VAL A 23 12.20 7.48 6.66
C VAL A 23 11.84 8.28 5.41
N PHE A 24 10.93 9.23 5.58
CA PHE A 24 10.58 10.23 4.58
C PHE A 24 11.33 11.52 4.83
N GLN A 25 11.70 12.17 3.75
CA GLN A 25 12.21 13.54 3.79
C GLN A 25 11.04 14.51 3.60
N ASP A 26 10.89 15.44 4.54
CA ASP A 26 9.86 16.47 4.44
C ASP A 26 10.20 17.41 3.25
N PRO A 27 9.25 17.68 2.34
CA PRO A 27 9.51 18.51 1.16
C PRO A 27 9.64 19.99 1.47
N TYR A 28 9.17 20.45 2.63
CA TYR A 28 9.17 21.87 3.03
C TYR A 28 10.17 22.16 4.15
N GLN A 29 10.43 21.19 5.03
CA GLN A 29 11.37 21.33 6.15
C GLN A 29 12.55 20.36 5.99
N PHE A 30 13.75 20.72 6.45
CA PHE A 30 14.90 19.79 6.55
C PHE A 30 14.73 18.80 7.72
N LYS A 31 13.57 18.15 7.81
CA LYS A 31 13.24 17.16 8.83
C LYS A 31 13.04 15.81 8.18
N LYS A 32 13.49 14.78 8.90
CA LYS A 32 13.25 13.38 8.56
C LYS A 32 12.07 12.90 9.40
N GLN A 33 11.02 12.44 8.74
CA GLN A 33 9.86 11.83 9.40
C GLN A 33 9.98 10.33 9.28
N MET A 34 9.89 9.64 10.42
CA MET A 34 9.97 8.18 10.49
C MET A 34 8.57 7.63 10.69
N VAL A 35 8.13 6.74 9.79
CA VAL A 35 6.83 6.11 9.81
C VAL A 35 7.01 4.60 9.70
N VAL A 36 6.24 3.85 10.48
CA VAL A 36 6.25 2.39 10.42
C VAL A 36 5.14 1.94 9.49
N PHE A 37 5.48 1.12 8.49
CA PHE A 37 4.53 0.49 7.58
C PHE A 37 4.49 -1.00 7.84
N ILE A 38 3.32 -1.59 7.67
CA ILE A 38 3.23 -3.03 7.42
C ILE A 38 3.78 -3.26 6.01
N ILE A 39 4.69 -4.21 5.88
CA ILE A 39 5.29 -4.54 4.60
C ILE A 39 4.92 -5.95 4.17
N MET A 40 5.13 -6.22 2.89
CA MET A 40 5.05 -7.54 2.32
C MET A 40 6.44 -8.06 1.98
N GLU A 41 6.49 -9.34 1.66
CA GLU A 41 7.69 -10.01 1.17
C GLU A 41 8.31 -9.27 -0.03
N GLY A 42 9.63 -9.21 -0.07
CA GLY A 42 10.40 -8.51 -1.10
C GLY A 42 10.86 -7.09 -0.71
N ILE A 43 10.31 -6.49 0.34
CA ILE A 43 10.80 -5.21 0.88
C ILE A 43 11.96 -5.47 1.84
N HIS A 44 13.09 -4.82 1.60
CA HIS A 44 14.33 -4.97 2.36
C HIS A 44 14.90 -3.61 2.78
N THR A 45 15.92 -3.62 3.63
CA THR A 45 16.61 -2.40 4.08
C THR A 45 17.23 -1.66 2.90
N ASP A 46 17.20 -0.32 2.96
CA ASP A 46 17.58 0.62 1.90
C ASP A 46 16.75 0.54 0.61
N HIS A 47 15.64 -0.23 0.59
CA HIS A 47 14.65 -0.17 -0.47
C HIS A 47 13.96 1.20 -0.52
N PHE A 48 13.68 1.68 -1.73
CA PHE A 48 12.97 2.94 -1.92
C PHE A 48 11.48 2.72 -2.11
N MET A 49 10.70 3.40 -1.29
CA MET A 49 9.25 3.43 -1.39
C MET A 49 8.79 4.78 -1.91
N TYR A 50 7.90 4.77 -2.89
CA TYR A 50 7.33 5.97 -3.47
C TYR A 50 5.84 6.05 -3.16
N CYS A 51 5.42 7.18 -2.60
CA CYS A 51 4.03 7.44 -2.22
C CYS A 51 3.50 8.61 -3.05
N ASN A 52 2.68 8.35 -4.07
CA ASN A 52 1.95 9.38 -4.82
C ASN A 52 0.99 8.76 -5.86
N LYS A 53 0.03 9.55 -6.37
CA LYS A 53 -0.78 9.24 -7.56
C LYS A 53 0.04 9.00 -8.84
N LYS A 54 1.28 9.52 -8.90
CA LYS A 54 2.19 9.39 -10.06
C LYS A 54 3.34 8.42 -9.82
N ALA A 55 3.35 7.68 -8.70
CA ALA A 55 4.38 6.68 -8.49
C ALA A 55 4.23 5.56 -9.56
N GLN A 56 5.32 4.88 -9.87
CA GLN A 56 5.25 3.71 -10.74
C GLN A 56 4.74 2.51 -9.95
N LEU A 57 4.02 1.61 -10.60
CA LEU A 57 3.61 0.35 -10.01
C LEU A 57 4.86 -0.52 -9.80
N ASN A 58 5.33 -0.59 -8.55
CA ASN A 58 6.47 -1.41 -8.15
C ASN A 58 6.28 -1.89 -6.71
N ILE A 59 7.00 -2.95 -6.35
CA ILE A 59 6.94 -3.57 -5.03
C ILE A 59 7.23 -2.54 -3.93
N GLY A 60 6.28 -2.38 -3.00
CA GLY A 60 6.41 -1.47 -1.86
C GLY A 60 6.04 -0.01 -2.15
N ASN A 61 5.62 0.33 -3.38
CA ASN A 61 5.10 1.67 -3.66
C ASN A 61 3.66 1.81 -3.17
N VAL A 62 3.31 3.01 -2.70
CA VAL A 62 1.96 3.35 -2.26
C VAL A 62 1.29 4.18 -3.34
N LEU A 63 0.20 3.64 -3.88
CA LEU A 63 -0.53 4.16 -5.03
C LEU A 63 -2.02 4.20 -4.73
N LEU A 64 -2.76 5.00 -5.50
CA LEU A 64 -4.21 4.92 -5.44
C LEU A 64 -4.67 3.63 -6.11
N VAL A 65 -5.62 2.93 -5.48
CA VAL A 65 -6.16 1.68 -6.05
C VAL A 65 -6.90 1.94 -7.36
N GLY A 66 -7.52 3.11 -7.52
CA GLY A 66 -8.27 3.45 -8.72
C GLY A 66 -7.43 3.67 -9.99
N ILE A 67 -6.09 3.75 -9.88
CA ILE A 67 -5.19 3.85 -11.03
C ILE A 67 -4.41 2.56 -11.29
N MET A 68 -4.54 1.56 -10.42
CA MET A 68 -3.84 0.29 -10.57
C MET A 68 -4.49 -0.54 -11.68
N PRO A 69 -3.71 -1.27 -12.49
CA PRO A 69 -4.28 -2.16 -13.49
C PRO A 69 -5.00 -3.35 -12.85
N TRP A 70 -5.93 -3.93 -13.62
CA TRP A 70 -6.56 -5.19 -13.25
C TRP A 70 -5.54 -6.30 -13.03
N GLY A 71 -5.79 -7.19 -12.07
CA GLY A 71 -4.90 -8.29 -11.71
C GLY A 71 -3.80 -7.90 -10.73
N THR A 72 -3.65 -6.61 -10.40
CA THR A 72 -2.67 -6.15 -9.41
C THR A 72 -2.99 -6.74 -8.03
N ILE A 73 -1.96 -7.27 -7.39
CA ILE A 73 -2.00 -7.75 -6.01
C ILE A 73 -1.66 -6.57 -5.08
N VAL A 74 -2.49 -6.34 -4.08
CA VAL A 74 -2.32 -5.23 -3.13
C VAL A 74 -2.43 -5.73 -1.69
N CYS A 75 -1.73 -5.04 -0.80
CA CYS A 75 -1.83 -5.23 0.64
C CYS A 75 -2.11 -3.90 1.34
N CYS A 76 -2.53 -3.94 2.60
CA CYS A 76 -2.77 -2.75 3.41
C CYS A 76 -3.69 -1.74 2.69
N LEU A 77 -4.79 -2.27 2.18
CA LEU A 77 -5.86 -1.58 1.50
C LEU A 77 -6.70 -0.76 2.48
N GLU A 78 -6.85 0.52 2.21
CA GLU A 78 -7.78 1.39 2.92
C GLU A 78 -9.21 1.19 2.43
N GLU A 79 -10.12 0.80 3.33
CA GLU A 79 -11.55 0.75 3.03
C GLU A 79 -12.17 2.15 3.00
N LYS A 80 -11.82 2.98 3.98
CA LYS A 80 -12.18 4.40 4.06
C LYS A 80 -10.93 5.27 4.06
N LEU A 81 -11.11 6.52 3.62
CA LEU A 81 -10.09 7.56 3.80
C LEU A 81 -9.75 7.65 5.30
N VAL A 82 -8.45 7.58 5.62
CA VAL A 82 -7.91 7.63 6.99
C VAL A 82 -8.06 6.32 7.79
N ASP A 83 -8.28 5.17 7.13
CA ASP A 83 -8.31 3.87 7.82
C ASP A 83 -6.91 3.22 8.01
N TRP A 84 -5.81 3.90 7.62
CA TRP A 84 -4.41 3.44 7.80
C TRP A 84 -4.13 1.99 7.36
N GLY A 85 -4.91 1.46 6.40
CA GLY A 85 -4.76 0.10 5.87
C GLY A 85 -5.53 -0.99 6.63
N LYS A 86 -6.81 -0.76 6.96
CA LYS A 86 -7.66 -1.69 7.72
C LYS A 86 -7.91 -3.06 7.07
N LEU A 87 -7.77 -3.17 5.75
CA LEU A 87 -7.91 -4.44 5.02
C LEU A 87 -6.59 -4.80 4.33
N PRO A 88 -6.39 -6.06 3.97
CA PRO A 88 -6.32 -7.17 4.91
C PRO A 88 -5.17 -6.97 5.92
N GLN A 89 -5.50 -7.05 7.22
CA GLN A 89 -4.51 -7.18 8.28
C GLN A 89 -4.20 -8.66 8.48
N GLY A 90 -3.03 -9.09 8.02
CA GLY A 90 -2.52 -10.44 8.22
C GLY A 90 -1.39 -10.75 7.25
N LEU A 91 -0.35 -11.40 7.76
CA LEU A 91 0.83 -11.78 7.01
C LEU A 91 0.45 -12.69 5.83
N GLY A 92 0.85 -12.32 4.62
CA GLY A 92 0.54 -13.08 3.40
C GLY A 92 -0.90 -12.93 2.90
N ASN A 93 -1.75 -12.13 3.55
CA ASN A 93 -3.05 -11.81 2.99
C ASN A 93 -2.94 -10.69 1.95
N TYR A 94 -3.42 -10.98 0.76
CA TYR A 94 -3.46 -10.03 -0.33
C TYR A 94 -4.87 -9.91 -0.89
N VAL A 95 -5.08 -8.80 -1.56
CA VAL A 95 -6.31 -8.49 -2.27
C VAL A 95 -5.96 -8.30 -3.73
N THR A 96 -6.78 -8.83 -4.63
CA THR A 96 -6.57 -8.68 -6.08
C THR A 96 -7.54 -7.65 -6.63
N VAL A 97 -7.02 -6.67 -7.39
CA VAL A 97 -7.84 -5.70 -8.12
C VAL A 97 -8.56 -6.42 -9.27
N MET A 98 -9.89 -6.40 -9.27
CA MET A 98 -10.72 -7.14 -10.24
C MET A 98 -11.35 -6.29 -11.34
N SER A 99 -11.74 -5.06 -11.06
CA SER A 99 -12.28 -4.16 -12.09
C SER A 99 -12.50 -2.76 -11.52
N HIS A 100 -12.61 -1.79 -12.42
CA HIS A 100 -13.03 -0.43 -12.11
C HIS A 100 -14.35 -0.15 -12.86
N PRO A 101 -15.49 -0.62 -12.33
CA PRO A 101 -16.76 -0.59 -13.05
C PRO A 101 -17.35 0.81 -13.24
N ARG A 102 -17.04 1.76 -12.35
CA ARG A 102 -17.49 3.15 -12.40
C ARG A 102 -16.38 4.06 -11.90
N ASP A 103 -16.41 5.33 -12.30
CA ASP A 103 -15.53 6.35 -11.72
C ASP A 103 -15.71 6.32 -10.20
N GLN A 104 -14.62 6.20 -9.45
CA GLN A 104 -14.58 6.09 -7.98
C GLN A 104 -15.05 4.75 -7.36
N GLN A 105 -15.22 3.69 -8.15
CA GLN A 105 -15.50 2.34 -7.64
C GLN A 105 -14.41 1.38 -8.08
N THR A 106 -13.81 0.67 -7.14
CA THR A 106 -12.94 -0.47 -7.46
C THR A 106 -13.48 -1.72 -6.83
N GLN A 107 -13.64 -2.75 -7.66
CA GLN A 107 -13.97 -4.08 -7.20
C GLN A 107 -12.69 -4.83 -6.90
N VAL A 108 -12.62 -5.39 -5.71
CA VAL A 108 -11.49 -6.18 -5.26
C VAL A 108 -11.93 -7.55 -4.80
N LYS A 109 -11.02 -8.52 -4.91
CA LYS A 109 -11.19 -9.88 -4.41
C LYS A 109 -10.48 -10.02 -3.08
N LEU A 110 -11.24 -10.28 -2.02
CA LEU A 110 -10.70 -10.52 -0.69
C LEU A 110 -10.00 -11.90 -0.62
N PRO A 111 -9.10 -12.12 0.36
CA PRO A 111 -8.49 -13.43 0.59
C PRO A 111 -9.53 -14.53 0.86
N SER A 112 -10.71 -14.15 1.41
CA SER A 112 -11.87 -15.04 1.55
C SER A 112 -12.54 -15.45 0.23
N ARG A 113 -12.00 -15.01 -0.93
CA ARG A 113 -12.55 -15.17 -2.28
C ARG A 113 -13.85 -14.39 -2.53
N SER A 114 -14.38 -13.71 -1.52
CA SER A 114 -15.53 -12.81 -1.66
C SER A 114 -15.16 -11.57 -2.47
N LYS A 115 -16.10 -11.12 -3.29
CA LYS A 115 -15.99 -9.88 -4.05
C LYS A 115 -16.45 -8.72 -3.16
N LYS A 116 -15.64 -7.68 -3.04
CA LYS A 116 -16.01 -6.45 -2.33
C LYS A 116 -15.85 -5.26 -3.26
N VAL A 117 -16.82 -4.36 -3.25
CA VAL A 117 -16.73 -3.06 -3.96
C VAL A 117 -16.29 -2.03 -2.94
N ILE A 118 -15.19 -1.35 -3.23
CA ILE A 118 -14.69 -0.24 -2.42
C ILE A 118 -15.05 1.04 -3.16
N TYR A 119 -15.78 1.90 -2.45
CA TYR A 119 -16.11 3.25 -2.90
C TYR A 119 -14.91 4.14 -2.59
N LEU A 120 -13.98 4.18 -3.53
CA LEU A 120 -12.80 5.03 -3.44
C LEU A 120 -13.23 6.44 -3.83
N GLY A 121 -13.59 7.28 -2.85
CA GLY A 121 -13.34 8.71 -3.03
C GLY A 121 -11.89 8.87 -3.51
N LYS A 122 -11.59 9.82 -4.41
CA LYS A 122 -10.36 9.96 -5.24
C LYS A 122 -8.98 9.93 -4.51
N ASN A 123 -8.92 9.57 -3.23
CA ASN A 123 -7.82 9.72 -2.31
C ASN A 123 -7.49 8.47 -1.45
N CYS A 124 -8.17 7.31 -1.60
CA CYS A 124 -7.81 6.10 -0.85
C CYS A 124 -6.53 5.46 -1.40
N SER A 125 -5.58 5.15 -0.51
CA SER A 125 -4.27 4.61 -0.87
C SER A 125 -4.19 3.11 -0.56
N ALA A 126 -3.33 2.40 -1.28
CA ALA A 126 -2.95 1.03 -0.94
C ALA A 126 -1.45 0.82 -1.19
N LEU A 127 -0.87 -0.07 -0.41
CA LEU A 127 0.48 -0.56 -0.68
C LEU A 127 0.40 -1.60 -1.80
N SER A 128 1.15 -1.36 -2.87
CA SER A 128 1.24 -2.32 -3.98
C SER A 128 2.30 -3.39 -3.71
N ALA A 129 1.97 -4.63 -4.03
CA ALA A 129 2.88 -5.77 -4.07
C ALA A 129 2.82 -6.39 -5.47
N VAL A 130 3.92 -6.31 -6.21
CA VAL A 130 4.11 -6.96 -7.53
C VAL A 130 5.04 -8.16 -7.24
N GLN A 131 4.95 -9.39 -7.74
CA GLN A 131 4.13 -10.06 -8.74
C GLN A 131 4.01 -11.55 -8.34
N GLY A 132 2.90 -12.17 -8.75
CA GLY A 132 2.71 -13.61 -8.90
C GLY A 132 1.57 -13.85 -9.85
#